data_AF-A0A350W059-F1
#
_entry.id   AF-A0A350W059-F1
#
_cell.length_a   1.000
_cell.length_b   1.000
_cell.length_c   1.000
_cell.angle_alpha   90.00
_cell.angle_beta   90.00
_cell.angle_gamma   90.00
#
_symmetry.space_group_name_H-M   'P 1'
#
loop_
_entity.id
_entity.type
_entity.pdbx_description
1 polymer ?
#
loop_
_entity_poly.entity_id
_entity_poly.type
_entity_poly.pdbx_seq_one_letter_code
_entity_poly.pdbx_strand_id
1 'polypeptide(L)'
;MLQDILPKKYDNNYYPDKTPDEKALCLIFKDSYVLTAHENCEGTRDIPEESASSLEKDVPAGDVYFPRFGEIEKYVAEYRYLFAIDGEEYFLITHYAGASEPDWAELGYSYEHYKALRHAKPKDRVFALMTGYHLHCWYRDNAHCGRCGGQTFHDTRLRALRCPDCGNLIFREFRLL
;
A
#
# COMPACT_ATOMS: atom_id res chain seq x y z
N MET A 1 -8.84 -11.43 -4.59
CA MET A 1 -9.23 -11.70 -5.99
C MET A 1 -10.22 -10.64 -6.44
N LEU A 2 -10.34 -10.36 -7.75
CA LEU A 2 -11.31 -9.38 -8.24
C LEU A 2 -12.77 -9.77 -7.91
N GLN A 3 -13.03 -11.06 -7.71
CA GLN A 3 -14.33 -11.57 -7.24
C GLN A 3 -14.66 -11.11 -5.81
N ASP A 4 -13.66 -10.86 -4.98
CA ASP A 4 -13.84 -10.50 -3.56
C ASP A 4 -14.41 -9.08 -3.38
N ILE A 5 -14.38 -8.27 -4.43
CA ILE A 5 -14.85 -6.88 -4.37
C ILE A 5 -16.19 -6.68 -5.06
N LEU A 6 -16.77 -7.69 -5.72
CA LEU A 6 -18.06 -7.54 -6.40
C LEU A 6 -19.16 -7.12 -5.41
N PRO A 7 -20.02 -6.13 -5.74
CA PRO A 7 -20.18 -5.48 -7.05
C PRO A 7 -19.30 -4.23 -7.30
N LYS A 8 -18.39 -3.88 -6.39
CA LYS A 8 -17.51 -2.70 -6.49
C LYS A 8 -16.61 -2.79 -7.72
N LYS A 9 -16.33 -1.63 -8.33
CA LYS A 9 -15.51 -1.52 -9.55
C LYS A 9 -14.07 -1.15 -9.22
N TYR A 10 -13.12 -1.87 -9.81
CA TYR A 10 -11.69 -1.55 -9.69
C TYR A 10 -11.23 -0.69 -10.88
N ASP A 11 -10.73 0.51 -10.61
CA ASP A 11 -10.06 1.38 -11.59
C ASP A 11 -8.55 1.35 -11.36
N ASN A 12 -7.83 0.67 -12.25
CA ASN A 12 -6.38 0.54 -12.22
C ASN A 12 -5.64 1.59 -13.07
N ASN A 13 -6.35 2.52 -13.72
CA ASN A 13 -5.71 3.54 -14.54
C ASN A 13 -4.71 4.33 -13.71
N TYR A 14 -3.59 4.71 -14.32
CA TYR A 14 -2.56 5.49 -13.65
C TYR A 14 -2.72 6.96 -13.99
N TYR A 15 -2.90 7.79 -12.97
CA TYR A 15 -3.00 9.23 -13.09
C TYR A 15 -1.82 9.86 -12.33
N PRO A 16 -0.70 10.20 -13.02
CA PRO A 16 0.54 10.61 -12.36
C PRO A 16 0.40 11.93 -11.59
N ASP A 17 -0.43 12.85 -12.08
CA ASP A 17 -0.64 14.18 -11.50
C ASP A 17 -1.80 14.22 -10.50
N LYS A 18 -2.30 13.05 -10.08
CA LYS A 18 -3.47 12.97 -9.21
C LYS A 18 -3.09 13.31 -7.77
N THR A 19 -3.82 14.25 -7.19
CA THR A 19 -3.68 14.70 -5.80
C THR A 19 -4.76 14.05 -4.93
N PRO A 20 -4.43 13.61 -3.70
CA PRO A 20 -5.43 13.05 -2.79
C PRO A 20 -6.38 14.15 -2.29
N ASP A 21 -7.66 13.80 -2.16
CA ASP A 21 -8.60 14.58 -1.36
C ASP A 21 -8.57 14.13 0.11
N GLU A 22 -9.29 14.83 1.00
CA GLU A 22 -9.33 14.51 2.43
C GLU A 22 -9.80 13.08 2.74
N LYS A 23 -10.58 12.46 1.84
CA LYS A 23 -11.18 11.13 2.04
C LYS A 23 -10.33 10.01 1.48
N ALA A 24 -9.37 10.32 0.60
CA ALA A 24 -8.47 9.38 -0.02
C ALA A 24 -7.74 8.55 1.03
N LEU A 25 -7.61 7.25 0.78
CA LEU A 25 -7.00 6.32 1.71
C LEU A 25 -5.51 6.19 1.45
N CYS A 26 -4.75 6.20 2.53
CA CYS A 26 -3.30 6.20 2.51
C CYS A 26 -2.79 4.83 2.95
N LEU A 27 -2.14 4.12 2.03
CA LEU A 27 -1.38 2.92 2.34
C LEU A 27 0.05 3.33 2.70
N ILE A 28 0.49 2.91 3.88
CA ILE A 28 1.81 3.17 4.41
C ILE A 28 2.45 1.83 4.71
N PHE A 29 3.55 1.52 4.02
CA PHE A 29 4.24 0.24 4.16
C PHE A 29 5.63 0.42 4.74
N LYS A 30 6.01 -0.52 5.61
CA LYS A 30 7.36 -0.69 6.12
C LYS A 30 7.72 -2.16 5.97
N ASP A 31 8.56 -2.45 5.00
CA ASP A 31 8.89 -3.83 4.60
C ASP A 31 7.63 -4.66 4.31
N SER A 32 7.35 -5.66 5.14
CA SER A 32 6.16 -6.53 5.05
C SER A 32 4.99 -6.07 5.92
N TYR A 33 5.08 -4.89 6.54
CA TYR A 33 4.07 -4.34 7.44
C TYR A 33 3.32 -3.19 6.78
N VAL A 34 2.03 -3.07 7.11
CA VAL A 34 1.16 -1.98 6.70
C VAL A 34 0.59 -1.28 7.92
N LEU A 35 0.45 0.04 7.85
CA LEU A 35 -0.19 0.81 8.90
C LEU A 35 -1.72 0.65 8.83
N THR A 36 -2.32 0.20 9.92
CA THR A 36 -3.75 -0.12 10.01
C THR A 36 -4.34 0.30 11.35
N ALA A 37 -5.65 0.51 11.36
CA ALA A 37 -6.45 0.60 12.56
C ALA A 37 -7.59 -0.44 12.50
N HIS A 38 -8.15 -0.79 13.65
CA HIS A 38 -9.29 -1.71 13.77
C HIS A 38 -10.38 -1.09 14.62
N GLU A 39 -11.64 -1.31 14.26
CA GLU A 39 -12.74 -1.11 15.22
C GLU A 39 -12.72 -2.27 16.23
N ASN A 40 -12.47 -1.94 17.51
CA ASN A 40 -12.46 -2.81 18.70
C ASN A 40 -12.54 -4.32 18.41
N CYS A 41 -11.39 -4.92 18.15
CA CYS A 41 -11.21 -6.36 18.24
C CYS A 41 -10.12 -6.63 19.27
N GLU A 42 -10.43 -7.44 20.29
CA GLU A 42 -9.46 -7.96 21.26
C GLU A 42 -8.43 -8.83 20.52
N GLY A 43 -7.45 -8.23 19.86
CA GLY A 43 -6.56 -9.03 19.01
C GLY A 43 -5.66 -8.32 18.01
N THR A 44 -5.47 -7.00 18.07
CA THR A 44 -4.33 -6.36 17.40
C THR A 44 -3.04 -6.91 18.00
N ARG A 45 -2.55 -7.99 17.41
CA ARG A 45 -1.29 -8.63 17.80
C ARG A 45 -0.21 -8.08 16.88
N ASP A 46 0.87 -7.60 17.47
CA ASP A 46 2.15 -7.56 16.78
C ASP A 46 2.50 -9.01 16.43
N ILE A 47 2.48 -9.33 15.13
CA ILE A 47 2.75 -10.68 14.65
C ILE A 47 4.14 -10.65 14.02
N PRO A 48 5.14 -11.33 14.62
CA PRO A 48 6.45 -11.48 14.03
C PRO A 48 6.37 -12.13 12.65
N GLU A 49 7.25 -11.73 11.72
CA GLU A 49 7.27 -12.19 10.33
C GLU A 49 7.31 -13.73 10.23
N GLU A 50 8.06 -14.39 11.11
CA GLU A 50 8.17 -15.85 11.20
C GLU A 50 6.85 -16.55 11.59
N SER A 51 5.95 -15.82 12.26
CA SER A 51 4.64 -16.32 12.69
C SER A 51 3.54 -15.97 11.69
N ALA A 52 3.74 -14.95 10.84
CA ALA A 52 2.72 -14.46 9.90
C ALA A 52 2.31 -15.49 8.84
N SER A 53 3.19 -16.44 8.48
CA SER A 53 2.87 -17.57 7.59
C SER A 53 2.13 -18.71 8.30
N SER A 54 2.21 -18.76 9.63
CA SER A 54 1.67 -19.82 10.49
C SER A 54 0.38 -19.39 11.18
N LEU A 55 -0.04 -18.15 11.01
CA LEU A 55 -1.33 -17.66 11.48
C LEU A 55 -2.43 -18.56 10.92
N GLU A 56 -3.18 -19.18 11.83
CA GLU A 56 -4.38 -19.91 11.49
C GLU A 56 -5.35 -18.99 10.75
N LYS A 57 -6.10 -19.55 9.80
CA LYS A 57 -7.14 -18.82 9.03
C LYS A 57 -8.20 -18.16 9.92
N ASP A 58 -8.24 -18.53 11.20
CA ASP A 58 -9.29 -18.24 12.16
C ASP A 58 -8.92 -17.15 13.18
N VAL A 59 -7.77 -16.48 13.04
CA VAL A 59 -7.49 -15.28 13.84
C VAL A 59 -8.40 -14.15 13.33
N PRO A 60 -9.32 -13.62 14.17
CA PRO A 60 -10.20 -12.55 13.75
C PRO A 60 -9.39 -11.28 13.59
N ALA A 61 -8.98 -11.00 12.35
CA ALA A 61 -8.64 -9.65 11.94
C ALA A 61 -9.97 -8.91 11.77
N GLY A 62 -10.21 -7.90 12.60
CA GLY A 62 -11.41 -7.11 12.59
C GLY A 62 -11.63 -6.36 11.28
N ASP A 63 -12.48 -5.35 11.34
CA ASP A 63 -12.62 -4.43 10.22
C ASP A 63 -11.35 -3.57 10.15
N VAL A 64 -10.60 -3.71 9.06
CA VAL A 64 -9.33 -3.03 8.82
C VAL A 64 -9.56 -1.69 8.14
N TYR A 65 -8.94 -0.66 8.73
CA TYR A 65 -8.99 0.72 8.27
C TYR A 65 -7.59 1.22 7.94
N PHE A 66 -7.52 2.12 6.96
CA PHE A 66 -6.31 2.84 6.59
C PHE A 66 -6.51 4.32 6.91
N PRO A 67 -5.44 5.06 7.24
CA PRO A 67 -5.54 6.50 7.41
C PRO A 67 -6.12 7.17 6.18
N ARG A 68 -7.01 8.13 6.38
CA ARG A 68 -7.43 9.07 5.35
C ARG A 68 -6.41 10.18 5.23
N PHE A 69 -6.25 10.72 4.03
CA PHE A 69 -5.28 11.78 3.78
C PHE A 69 -5.51 12.99 4.68
N GLY A 70 -6.77 13.41 4.89
CA GLY A 70 -7.10 14.52 5.79
C GLY A 70 -6.70 14.31 7.25
N GLU A 71 -6.55 13.05 7.71
CA GLU A 71 -6.11 12.73 9.07
C GLU A 71 -4.59 12.88 9.23
N ILE A 72 -3.84 12.69 8.14
CA ILE A 72 -2.38 12.59 8.17
C ILE A 72 -1.66 13.62 7.31
N GLU A 73 -2.37 14.52 6.62
CA GLU A 73 -1.84 15.45 5.63
C GLU A 73 -0.58 16.19 6.11
N LYS A 74 -0.61 16.71 7.34
CA LYS A 74 0.52 17.41 7.98
C LYS A 74 1.81 16.59 8.09
N TYR A 75 1.73 15.26 8.00
CA TYR A 75 2.84 14.35 8.11
C TYR A 75 3.35 13.85 6.75
N VAL A 76 2.63 14.09 5.65
CA VAL A 76 2.97 13.57 4.33
C VAL A 76 3.85 14.56 3.56
N ALA A 77 5.02 14.12 3.12
CA ALA A 77 5.86 14.88 2.18
C ALA A 77 5.65 14.44 0.74
N GLU A 78 5.60 13.12 0.52
CA GLU A 78 5.46 12.55 -0.81
C GLU A 78 4.46 11.39 -0.79
N TYR A 79 3.64 11.35 -1.84
CA TYR A 79 2.63 10.35 -2.06
C TYR A 79 2.59 9.95 -3.53
N ARG A 80 1.92 8.84 -3.81
CA ARG A 80 1.69 8.35 -5.18
C ARG A 80 0.32 7.73 -5.33
N TYR A 81 -0.42 8.18 -6.34
CA TYR A 81 -1.68 7.54 -6.70
C TYR A 81 -1.46 6.09 -7.15
N LEU A 82 -2.24 5.17 -6.59
CA LEU A 82 -2.20 3.76 -6.96
C LEU A 82 -3.37 3.40 -7.87
N PHE A 83 -4.60 3.49 -7.37
CA PHE A 83 -5.82 3.04 -8.04
C PHE A 83 -7.04 3.54 -7.27
N ALA A 84 -8.24 3.24 -7.77
CA ALA A 84 -9.49 3.47 -7.06
C ALA A 84 -10.36 2.21 -7.03
N ILE A 85 -11.16 2.06 -5.97
CA ILE A 85 -12.21 1.03 -5.87
C ILE A 85 -13.52 1.74 -5.56
N ASP A 86 -14.49 1.61 -6.47
CA ASP A 86 -15.81 2.24 -6.37
C ASP A 86 -15.77 3.76 -6.15
N GLY A 87 -14.77 4.41 -6.75
CA GLY A 87 -14.51 5.85 -6.61
C GLY A 87 -13.70 6.23 -5.38
N GLU A 88 -13.40 5.29 -4.47
CA GLU A 88 -12.53 5.54 -3.34
C GLU A 88 -11.06 5.36 -3.74
N GLU A 89 -10.28 6.43 -3.54
CA GLU A 89 -8.93 6.55 -4.08
C GLU A 89 -7.89 6.07 -3.07
N TYR A 90 -6.88 5.35 -3.56
CA TYR A 90 -5.81 4.82 -2.75
C TYR A 90 -4.47 5.40 -3.19
N PHE A 91 -3.73 5.90 -2.21
CA PHE A 91 -2.41 6.50 -2.38
C PHE A 91 -1.38 5.73 -1.55
N LEU A 92 -0.17 5.60 -2.08
CA LEU A 92 0.99 5.14 -1.35
C LEU A 92 1.71 6.36 -0.76
N ILE A 93 1.92 6.39 0.55
CA ILE A 93 2.79 7.39 1.18
C ILE A 93 4.22 6.89 1.11
N THR A 94 5.12 7.70 0.57
CA THR A 94 6.52 7.31 0.36
C THR A 94 7.49 8.05 1.27
N HIS A 95 7.17 9.29 1.67
CA HIS A 95 8.01 10.09 2.56
C HIS A 95 7.18 10.96 3.50
N TYR A 96 7.73 11.21 4.69
CA TYR A 96 7.12 12.07 5.71
C TYR A 96 7.73 13.47 5.71
N ALA A 97 6.94 14.48 6.08
CA ALA A 97 7.36 15.88 6.12
C ALA A 97 8.34 16.20 7.27
N GLY A 98 8.35 15.37 8.32
CA GLY A 98 9.23 15.51 9.48
C GLY A 98 10.52 14.70 9.38
N ALA A 99 11.47 14.99 10.28
CA ALA A 99 12.72 14.21 10.39
C ALA A 99 12.48 12.79 10.94
N SER A 100 11.33 12.56 11.56
CA SER A 100 10.94 11.27 12.15
C SER A 100 9.52 10.89 11.72
N GLU A 101 9.26 9.59 11.75
CA GLU A 101 7.93 9.01 11.59
C GLU A 101 6.98 9.54 12.69
N PRO A 102 5.70 9.81 12.37
CA PRO A 102 4.70 10.19 13.36
C PRO A 102 4.50 9.11 14.43
N ASP A 103 4.06 9.52 15.62
CA ASP A 103 3.57 8.57 16.61
C ASP A 103 2.19 8.06 16.17
N TRP A 104 2.20 6.97 15.42
CA TRP A 104 0.99 6.34 14.91
C TRP A 104 0.09 5.78 16.01
N ALA A 105 0.68 5.37 17.15
CA ALA A 105 -0.09 4.83 18.26
C ALA A 105 -0.94 5.92 18.92
N GLU A 106 -0.43 7.15 19.01
CA GLU A 106 -1.22 8.31 19.46
C GLU A 106 -2.41 8.61 18.54
N LEU A 107 -2.26 8.30 17.25
CA LEU A 107 -3.31 8.43 16.24
C LEU A 107 -4.21 7.19 16.13
N GLY A 108 -3.99 6.16 16.94
CA GLY A 108 -4.79 4.93 16.95
C GLY A 108 -4.47 3.92 15.85
N TYR A 109 -3.30 4.03 15.22
CA TYR A 109 -2.82 3.10 14.21
C TYR A 109 -1.65 2.25 14.71
N SER A 110 -1.50 1.06 14.13
CA SER A 110 -0.40 0.14 14.39
C SER A 110 0.06 -0.52 13.10
N TYR A 111 1.33 -0.92 13.04
CA TYR A 111 1.83 -1.72 11.93
C TYR A 111 1.47 -3.19 12.10
N GLU A 112 0.90 -3.79 11.06
CA GLU A 112 0.57 -5.21 11.02
C GLU A 112 1.13 -5.86 9.76
N HIS A 113 1.56 -7.11 9.91
CA HIS A 113 2.08 -7.85 8.78
C HIS A 113 0.97 -8.11 7.76
N TYR A 114 1.17 -7.75 6.49
CA TYR A 114 0.10 -7.77 5.47
C TYR A 114 -0.59 -9.15 5.32
N LYS A 115 0.15 -10.25 5.48
CA LYS A 115 -0.39 -11.62 5.45
C LYS A 115 -1.45 -11.88 6.52
N ALA A 116 -1.31 -11.31 7.72
CA ALA A 116 -2.28 -11.46 8.81
C ALA A 116 -3.66 -10.90 8.44
N LEU A 117 -3.68 -9.87 7.59
CA LEU A 117 -4.87 -9.17 7.16
C LEU A 117 -5.58 -9.84 5.98
N ARG A 118 -5.08 -10.96 5.44
CA ARG A 118 -5.68 -11.66 4.29
C ARG A 118 -7.13 -12.08 4.54
N HIS A 119 -7.45 -12.43 5.78
CA HIS A 119 -8.77 -12.88 6.17
C HIS A 119 -9.65 -11.78 6.77
N ALA A 120 -9.10 -10.58 6.97
CA ALA A 120 -9.79 -9.42 7.50
C ALA A 120 -10.99 -8.99 6.63
N LYS A 121 -11.76 -8.05 7.17
CA LYS A 121 -12.89 -7.42 6.50
C LYS A 121 -12.68 -5.89 6.47
N PRO A 122 -13.40 -5.17 5.61
CA PRO A 122 -14.15 -5.68 4.47
C PRO A 122 -13.22 -6.17 3.35
N LYS A 123 -13.71 -7.04 2.47
CA LYS A 123 -12.85 -7.73 1.48
C LYS A 123 -12.26 -6.82 0.40
N ASP A 124 -12.89 -5.69 0.11
CA ASP A 124 -12.35 -4.67 -0.77
C ASP A 124 -11.17 -3.91 -0.17
N ARG A 125 -11.16 -3.66 1.15
CA ARG A 125 -9.99 -3.12 1.85
C ARG A 125 -8.82 -4.08 1.81
N VAL A 126 -9.08 -5.37 2.03
CA VAL A 126 -8.05 -6.41 1.92
C VAL A 126 -7.54 -6.53 0.49
N PHE A 127 -8.42 -6.45 -0.52
CA PHE A 127 -8.02 -6.43 -1.91
C PHE A 127 -7.14 -5.22 -2.23
N ALA A 128 -7.51 -4.02 -1.75
CA ALA A 128 -6.71 -2.82 -1.90
C ALA A 128 -5.34 -2.96 -1.25
N LEU A 129 -5.28 -3.44 0.00
CA LEU A 129 -4.04 -3.73 0.71
C LEU A 129 -3.11 -4.62 -0.12
N MET A 130 -3.60 -5.78 -0.56
CA MET A 130 -2.78 -6.75 -1.31
C MET A 130 -2.30 -6.17 -2.64
N THR A 131 -3.16 -5.42 -3.33
CA THR A 131 -2.82 -4.77 -4.60
C THR A 131 -1.78 -3.67 -4.40
N GLY A 132 -1.96 -2.83 -3.37
CA GLY A 132 -1.01 -1.78 -3.00
C GLY A 132 0.33 -2.34 -2.54
N TYR A 133 0.33 -3.42 -1.77
CA TYR A 133 1.53 -4.12 -1.33
C TYR A 133 2.34 -4.65 -2.53
N HIS A 134 1.68 -5.28 -3.52
CA HIS A 134 2.36 -5.72 -4.73
C HIS A 134 2.99 -4.57 -5.53
N LEU A 135 2.37 -3.38 -5.53
CA LEU A 135 2.94 -2.19 -6.16
C LEU A 135 4.13 -1.66 -5.35
N HIS A 136 4.01 -1.61 -4.02
CA HIS A 136 5.09 -1.26 -3.11
C HIS A 136 6.32 -2.15 -3.31
N CYS A 137 6.15 -3.48 -3.28
CA CYS A 137 7.26 -4.42 -3.53
C CYS A 137 7.87 -4.21 -4.91
N TRP A 138 7.04 -4.05 -5.95
CA TRP A 138 7.56 -3.83 -7.30
C TRP A 138 8.42 -2.56 -7.39
N TYR A 139 8.00 -1.45 -6.79
CA TYR A 139 8.81 -0.23 -6.76
C TYR A 139 10.13 -0.43 -6.01
N ARG A 140 10.08 -1.06 -4.83
CA ARG A 140 11.26 -1.36 -4.02
C ARG A 140 12.25 -2.25 -4.76
N ASP A 141 11.78 -3.35 -5.32
CA ASP A 141 12.62 -4.38 -5.95
C ASP A 141 13.24 -3.89 -7.27
N ASN A 142 12.69 -2.82 -7.87
CA ASN A 142 13.17 -2.23 -9.11
C ASN A 142 13.80 -0.83 -8.90
N ALA A 143 14.15 -0.47 -7.66
CA ALA A 143 14.86 0.78 -7.35
C ALA A 143 16.23 0.89 -8.05
N HIS A 144 16.80 -0.25 -8.46
CA HIS A 144 17.99 -0.33 -9.30
C HIS A 144 17.70 -1.08 -10.60
N CYS A 145 18.34 -0.66 -11.69
CA CYS A 145 18.12 -1.21 -13.01
C CYS A 145 18.76 -2.60 -13.12
N GLY A 146 17.95 -3.64 -13.38
CA GLY A 146 18.49 -5.00 -13.63
C GLY A 146 19.41 -5.14 -14.85
N ARG A 147 19.48 -4.13 -15.73
CA ARG A 147 20.36 -4.13 -16.92
C ARG A 147 21.75 -3.57 -16.63
N CYS A 148 21.86 -2.50 -15.85
CA CYS A 148 23.11 -1.77 -15.65
C CYS A 148 23.46 -1.44 -14.19
N GLY A 149 22.58 -1.76 -13.24
CA GLY A 149 22.75 -1.48 -11.81
C GLY A 149 22.43 -0.04 -11.38
N GLY A 150 22.21 0.89 -12.31
CA GLY A 150 21.93 2.30 -12.01
C GLY A 150 20.60 2.52 -11.28
N GLN A 151 20.51 3.56 -10.45
CA GLN A 151 19.29 3.91 -9.72
C GLN A 151 18.18 4.32 -10.69
N THR A 152 16.99 3.77 -10.51
CA THR A 152 15.82 4.07 -11.34
C THR A 152 15.00 5.20 -10.73
N PHE A 153 14.18 5.86 -11.55
CA PHE A 153 13.21 6.86 -11.11
C PHE A 153 11.85 6.58 -11.73
N HIS A 154 10.79 7.17 -11.17
CA HIS A 154 9.43 6.99 -11.68
C HIS A 154 9.23 7.71 -13.01
N ASP A 155 8.63 7.02 -13.97
CA ASP A 155 8.22 7.66 -15.22
C ASP A 155 7.07 8.64 -14.97
N THR A 156 7.10 9.77 -15.67
CA THR A 156 6.13 10.87 -15.47
C THR A 156 4.80 10.63 -16.17
N ARG A 157 4.71 9.64 -17.07
CA ARG A 157 3.52 9.40 -17.91
C ARG A 157 2.93 8.02 -17.69
N LEU A 158 3.76 7.04 -17.40
CA LEU A 158 3.38 5.64 -17.29
C LEU A 158 3.62 5.13 -15.87
N ARG A 159 2.90 4.09 -15.45
CA ARG A 159 3.24 3.34 -14.24
C ARG A 159 4.46 2.45 -14.53
N ALA A 160 5.61 3.09 -14.64
CA ALA A 160 6.88 2.49 -15.01
C ALA A 160 8.03 3.11 -14.20
N LEU A 161 9.14 2.40 -14.12
CA LEU A 161 10.42 2.95 -13.65
C LEU A 161 11.36 3.09 -14.84
N ARG A 162 12.11 4.19 -14.87
CA ARG A 162 13.06 4.50 -15.94
C ARG A 162 14.47 4.54 -15.37
N CYS A 163 15.41 3.90 -16.06
CA CYS A 163 16.82 4.05 -15.78
C CYS A 163 17.38 5.24 -16.57
N PRO A 164 18.00 6.24 -15.91
CA PRO A 164 18.60 7.38 -16.59
C PRO A 164 19.86 6.98 -17.38
N ASP A 165 20.61 5.98 -16.91
CA ASP A 165 21.92 5.63 -17.49
C ASP A 165 21.81 4.87 -18.82
N CYS A 166 20.85 3.93 -18.92
CA CYS A 166 20.70 3.07 -20.10
C CYS A 166 19.35 3.21 -20.81
N GLY A 167 18.45 4.06 -20.29
CA GLY A 167 17.12 4.29 -20.86
C GLY A 167 16.14 3.14 -20.70
N ASN A 168 16.50 2.08 -19.95
CA ASN A 168 15.61 0.92 -19.74
C ASN A 168 14.31 1.37 -19.05
N LEU A 169 13.17 1.00 -19.63
CA LEU A 169 11.84 1.28 -19.11
C LEU A 169 11.25 -0.01 -18.55
N ILE A 170 11.06 -0.04 -17.23
CA ILE A 170 10.67 -1.20 -16.47
C ILE A 170 9.19 -1.06 -16.14
N PHE A 171 8.38 -1.99 -16.63
CA PHE A 171 6.96 -2.09 -16.28
C PHE A 171 6.76 -3.19 -15.25
N ARG A 172 5.68 -3.07 -14.47
CA ARG A 172 5.23 -4.19 -13.65
C ARG A 172 4.79 -5.32 -14.55
N GLU A 173 5.50 -6.43 -14.52
CA GLU A 173 5.05 -7.66 -15.17
C GLU A 173 3.82 -8.18 -14.41
N PHE A 174 2.67 -8.26 -15.08
CA PHE A 174 1.58 -9.07 -14.57
C PHE A 174 1.95 -10.53 -14.78
N ARG A 175 2.59 -11.15 -13.78
CA ARG A 175 2.56 -12.61 -13.71
C ARG A 175 1.13 -13.02 -13.39
N LEU A 176 0.42 -13.47 -14.44
CA LEU A 176 -0.76 -14.30 -14.30
C LEU A 176 -0.30 -15.61 -13.66
N LEU A 177 -0.39 -15.69 -12.33
CA LEU A 177 -0.34 -16.95 -11.58
C LEU A 177 -1.76 -17.32 -11.20
#